data_AF-A0A847ZSB5-F1
#
_entry.id   AF-A0A847ZSB5-F1
#
_cell.length_a   1.000
_cell.length_b   1.000
_cell.length_c   1.000
_cell.angle_alpha   90.00
_cell.angle_beta   90.00
_cell.angle_gamma   90.00
#
_symmetry.space_group_name_H-M   'P 1'
#
loop_
_entity.id
_entity.type
_entity.pdbx_description
1 polymer ?
#
loop_
_entity_poly.entity_id
_entity_poly.type
_entity_poly.pdbx_seq_one_letter_code
_entity_poly.pdbx_strand_id
1 'polypeptide(L)' 'ATSNNAQIITMGARVIGAELAKDIADKWLASSFDPKGASASNVDALNKLDAAG' A
#
# COMPACT_ATOMS: atom_id res chain seq x y z
N ALA A 1 1.23 -4.70 5.75
CA ALA A 1 0.78 -4.76 4.34
C ALA A 1 1.91 -4.19 3.50
N THR A 2 2.79 -5.04 3.00
CA THR A 2 4.09 -4.63 2.41
C THR A 2 4.29 -5.21 1.02
N SER A 3 3.22 -5.65 0.35
CA SER A 3 3.33 -6.36 -0.93
C SER A 3 3.21 -5.45 -2.16
N ASN A 4 2.62 -4.27 -2.04
CA ASN A 4 2.25 -3.45 -3.21
C ASN A 4 2.86 -2.05 -3.23
N ASN A 5 3.73 -1.71 -2.27
CA ASN A 5 4.32 -0.37 -2.12
C ASN A 5 3.30 0.79 -2.26
N ALA A 6 2.11 0.61 -1.69
CA ALA A 6 1.01 1.56 -1.87
C ALA A 6 1.34 2.93 -1.26
N GLN A 7 1.33 3.96 -2.11
CA GLN A 7 1.51 5.36 -1.69
C GLN A 7 0.21 6.01 -1.20
N ILE A 8 -0.93 5.42 -1.54
CA ILE A 8 -2.26 5.91 -1.18
C ILE A 8 -3.10 4.71 -0.72
N ILE A 9 -3.86 4.91 0.36
CA ILE A 9 -4.95 4.01 0.77
C ILE A 9 -6.28 4.75 0.75
N THR A 10 -7.35 4.06 0.41
CA THR A 10 -8.69 4.62 0.32
C THR A 10 -9.65 3.88 1.25
N MET A 11 -10.48 4.61 1.97
CA MET A 11 -11.45 4.06 2.93
C MET A 11 -12.81 4.76 2.78
N GLY A 12 -13.90 4.02 3.01
CA GLY A 12 -15.26 4.53 2.91
C GLY A 12 -15.94 4.65 4.28
N ALA A 13 -16.35 5.87 4.67
CA ALA A 13 -16.99 6.14 5.96
C ALA A 13 -18.35 5.43 6.17
N ARG A 14 -19.01 4.98 5.10
CA ARG A 14 -20.23 4.15 5.17
C ARG A 14 -19.96 2.65 5.29
N VAL A 15 -18.70 2.23 5.15
CA VAL A 15 -18.28 0.82 5.10
C VAL A 15 -17.55 0.43 6.39
N ILE A 16 -16.68 1.31 6.90
CA ILE A 16 -15.95 1.11 8.14
C ILE A 16 -16.19 2.26 9.13
N GLY A 17 -16.25 1.94 10.41
CA GLY A 17 -16.36 2.93 11.49
C GLY A 17 -15.07 3.70 11.72
N ALA A 18 -15.17 4.86 12.40
CA ALA A 18 -14.05 5.77 12.60
C ALA A 18 -12.87 5.14 13.38
N GLU A 19 -13.15 4.36 14.43
CA GLU A 19 -12.10 3.69 15.21
C GLU A 19 -11.32 2.67 14.35
N LEU A 20 -12.02 1.84 13.56
CA LEU A 20 -11.36 0.91 12.64
C LEU A 20 -10.57 1.64 11.54
N ALA A 21 -11.11 2.74 11.01
CA ALA A 21 -10.41 3.56 10.02
C ALA A 21 -9.10 4.14 10.59
N LYS A 22 -9.11 4.57 11.86
CA LYS A 22 -7.93 5.07 12.56
C LYS A 22 -6.89 3.96 12.75
N ASP A 23 -7.29 2.79 13.22
CA ASP A 23 -6.38 1.63 13.39
C ASP A 23 -5.74 1.19 12.07
N ILE A 24 -6.49 1.23 10.97
CA ILE A 24 -5.97 0.93 9.62
C ILE A 24 -4.96 2.00 9.19
N ALA A 25 -5.29 3.28 9.38
CA ALA A 25 -4.41 4.39 9.04
C ALA A 25 -3.07 4.30 9.80
N ASP A 26 -3.13 4.06 11.12
CA ASP A 26 -1.93 3.93 11.96
C ASP A 26 -1.06 2.74 11.52
N LYS A 27 -1.66 1.59 11.22
CA LYS A 27 -0.93 0.41 10.71
C LYS A 27 -0.35 0.64 9.32
N TRP A 28 -1.03 1.38 8.44
CA TRP A 28 -0.50 1.70 7.11
C TRP A 28 0.69 2.66 7.22
N LEU A 29 0.58 3.72 8.03
CA LEU A 29 1.66 4.67 8.27
C LEU A 29 2.90 4.03 8.91
N ALA A 30 2.72 3.03 9.78
CA ALA A 30 3.82 2.30 10.40
C ALA A 30 4.44 1.21 9.48
N SER A 31 3.78 0.86 8.38
CA SER A 31 4.22 -0.21 7.49
C SER A 31 5.20 0.34 6.45
N SER A 32 6.35 -0.31 6.27
CA SER A 32 7.33 0.03 5.23
C SER A 32 7.45 -1.09 4.20
N PHE A 33 7.49 -0.72 2.92
CA PHE A 33 7.71 -1.70 1.86
C PHE A 33 9.13 -2.27 1.95
N ASP A 34 9.27 -3.59 1.78
CA ASP A 34 10.58 -4.25 1.69
C ASP A 34 10.96 -4.47 0.22
N PRO A 35 11.96 -3.75 -0.31
CA PRO A 35 12.42 -3.91 -1.69
C PRO A 35 13.07 -5.26 -1.99
N LYS A 36 13.36 -6.08 -0.96
CA LYS A 36 13.87 -7.45 -1.10
C LYS A 36 12.79 -8.50 -0.82
N GLY A 37 11.57 -8.06 -0.53
CA GLY A 37 10.44 -8.93 -0.24
C GLY A 37 9.93 -9.67 -1.48
N ALA A 38 9.12 -10.70 -1.25
CA ALA A 38 8.60 -11.58 -2.31
C ALA A 38 7.78 -10.86 -3.40
N SER A 39 7.30 -9.65 -3.13
CA SER A 39 6.50 -8.87 -4.09
C SER A 39 7.30 -7.77 -4.81
N ALA A 40 8.61 -7.65 -4.57
CA ALA A 40 9.47 -6.64 -5.18
C ALA A 40 9.51 -6.71 -6.70
N SER A 41 9.54 -7.92 -7.28
CA SER A 41 9.53 -8.12 -8.73
C SER A 41 8.26 -7.59 -9.40
N ASN A 42 7.10 -7.70 -8.74
CA ASN A 42 5.83 -7.20 -9.27
C ASN A 42 5.79 -5.67 -9.27
N VAL A 43 6.30 -5.04 -8.20
CA VAL A 43 6.38 -3.57 -8.10
C VAL A 43 7.38 -3.01 -9.11
N ASP A 44 8.53 -3.66 -9.30
CA ASP A 44 9.53 -3.25 -10.31
C ASP A 44 8.98 -3.36 -11.75
N ALA A 45 8.23 -4.42 -12.04
CA ALA A 45 7.57 -4.56 -13.35
C ALA A 45 6.58 -3.41 -13.63
N LEU A 46 5.78 -3.02 -12.63
CA LEU A 46 4.87 -1.86 -12.73
C LEU A 46 5.65 -0.55 -12.99
N ASN A 47 6.69 -0.28 -12.20
CA ASN A 47 7.51 0.92 -12.38
C ASN A 47 8.14 1.00 -13.78
N LYS A 48 8.59 -0.14 -14.32
CA LYS A 48 9.15 -0.21 -15.68
C LYS A 48 8.10 0.08 -16.76
N LEU A 49 6.86 -0.37 -16.56
CA LEU A 49 5.76 -0.07 -17.47
C LEU A 49 5.41 1.41 -17.44
N ASP A 50 5.32 2.02 -16.25
CA ASP A 50 5.04 3.44 -16.08
C ASP A 50 6.14 4.32 -16.71
N ALA A 51 7.41 3.90 -16.64
CA ALA A 51 8.53 4.63 -17.25
C ALA A 51 8.63 4.48 -18.79
N ALA A 52 7.90 3.53 -19.37
CA ALA A 52 7.94 3.25 -20.81
C ALA A 52 6.85 3.98 -21.62
N GLY A 53 5.90 4.64 -20.95
CA GLY A 53 4.87 5.50 -21.56
C GLY A 53 5.29 6.96 -21.62
#